data_AF-A0AAX2DAG0-F1
#
_entry.id   AF-A0AAX2DAG0-F1
#
_cell.length_a   1.000
_cell.length_b   1.000
_cell.length_c   1.000
_cell.angle_alpha   90.00
_cell.angle_beta   90.00
_cell.angle_gamma   90.00
#
_symmetry.space_group_name_H-M   'P 1'
#
loop_
_entity.id
_entity.type
_entity.pdbx_description
1 polymer ?
#
loop_
_entity_poly.entity_id
_entity_poly.type
_entity_poly.pdbx_seq_one_letter_code
_entity_poly.pdbx_strand_id
1 'polypeptide(L)'
;MSIKAILTDIEGTTSAVSFVFDVLFPYAAQHLPTFVRQHADRSDVAEQLAAVRQDSGEPDADVERVVAILLGWIAEDRKATPLKALQGMVWEQGYQAGQLKGHVYPDAVEALKRWHRAGYGLHVYSSGSIQAQKLIFGCSEAGDLSPLFSGYFDTTSGPKREVQSYQKISQAIGIAPDEILFLSDIVQELDAARGAGMATCGLAREGGRWKGMSRWTVLRESILRSFHPAKKTLRPTRIVARELAPVGLRSSPKKWGSLRDPTGASSLATMFNLVLTDRRHQALW
;
A
#
# COMPACT_ATOMS: atom_id res chain seq x y z
N MET A 1 -29.28 8.18 2.88
CA MET A 1 -27.83 8.06 3.12
C MET A 1 -27.12 8.22 1.78
N SER A 2 -26.52 9.40 1.57
CA SER A 2 -25.69 9.71 0.40
C SER A 2 -24.25 9.73 0.86
N ILE A 3 -23.35 9.12 0.10
CA ILE A 3 -21.91 9.23 0.36
C ILE A 3 -21.50 10.71 0.24
N LYS A 4 -20.63 11.15 1.15
CA LYS A 4 -20.04 12.51 1.19
C LYS A 4 -18.52 12.49 1.05
N ALA A 5 -17.86 11.42 1.51
CA ALA A 5 -16.41 11.26 1.40
C ALA A 5 -16.01 9.88 0.87
N ILE A 6 -14.85 9.84 0.23
CA ILE A 6 -14.22 8.63 -0.28
C ILE A 6 -12.86 8.50 0.41
N LEU A 7 -12.67 7.37 1.09
CA LEU A 7 -11.39 6.96 1.66
C LEU A 7 -10.80 5.91 0.72
N THR A 8 -9.58 6.12 0.22
CA THR A 8 -8.92 5.18 -0.69
C THR A 8 -7.62 4.66 -0.12
N ASP A 9 -7.38 3.37 -0.32
CA ASP A 9 -6.05 2.78 -0.24
C ASP A 9 -5.17 3.20 -1.45
N ILE A 10 -3.87 2.89 -1.38
CA ILE A 10 -2.89 3.18 -2.45
C ILE A 10 -2.54 1.91 -3.22
N GLU A 11 -1.78 1.00 -2.62
CA GLU A 11 -1.25 -0.17 -3.30
C GLU A 11 -2.37 -1.11 -3.72
N GLY A 12 -2.38 -1.55 -4.99
CA GLY A 12 -3.45 -2.40 -5.52
C GLY A 12 -4.79 -1.67 -5.75
N THR A 13 -4.88 -0.39 -5.36
CA THR A 13 -6.11 0.40 -5.39
C THR A 13 -5.98 1.58 -6.36
N THR A 14 -5.21 2.63 -6.01
CA THR A 14 -4.91 3.75 -6.93
C THR A 14 -3.58 3.57 -7.67
N SER A 15 -2.67 2.76 -7.12
CA SER A 15 -1.30 2.59 -7.60
C SER A 15 -0.95 1.11 -7.68
N ALA A 16 -0.02 0.76 -8.57
CA ALA A 16 0.39 -0.62 -8.74
C ALA A 16 1.18 -1.11 -7.52
N VAL A 17 0.90 -2.32 -7.05
CA VAL A 17 1.71 -2.96 -6.00
C VAL A 17 3.17 -3.07 -6.45
N SER A 18 3.40 -3.40 -7.72
CA SER A 18 4.72 -3.46 -8.34
C SER A 18 5.48 -2.12 -8.28
N PHE A 19 4.82 -0.97 -8.28
CA PHE A 19 5.53 0.30 -8.18
C PHE A 19 6.29 0.41 -6.85
N VAL A 20 5.73 -0.09 -5.75
CA VAL A 20 6.42 -0.08 -4.45
C VAL A 20 7.60 -1.05 -4.45
N PHE A 21 7.38 -2.28 -4.91
CA PHE A 21 8.38 -3.35 -4.83
C PHE A 21 9.47 -3.29 -5.91
N ASP A 22 9.12 -2.86 -7.11
CA ASP A 22 10.01 -2.89 -8.28
C ASP A 22 10.65 -1.52 -8.54
N VAL A 23 10.14 -0.44 -7.93
CA VAL A 23 10.67 0.93 -8.09
C VAL A 23 11.11 1.54 -6.77
N LEU A 24 10.20 1.74 -5.81
CA LEU A 24 10.53 2.50 -4.59
C LEU A 24 11.56 1.81 -3.70
N PHE A 25 11.40 0.52 -3.42
CA PHE A 25 12.35 -0.22 -2.58
C PHE A 25 13.73 -0.37 -3.24
N PRO A 26 13.85 -0.76 -4.53
CA PRO A 26 15.13 -0.78 -5.22
C PRO A 26 15.81 0.59 -5.26
N TYR A 27 15.05 1.65 -5.52
CA TYR A 27 15.58 3.02 -5.50
C TYR A 27 16.14 3.39 -4.12
N ALA A 28 15.40 3.12 -3.04
CA ALA A 28 15.89 3.38 -1.69
C ALA A 28 17.18 2.60 -1.40
N ALA A 29 17.22 1.29 -1.71
CA ALA A 29 18.39 0.46 -1.48
C ALA A 29 19.64 0.98 -2.22
N GLN A 30 19.46 1.41 -3.48
CA GLN A 30 20.54 1.94 -4.30
C GLN A 30 21.05 3.30 -3.81
N HIS A 31 20.16 4.19 -3.37
CA HIS A 31 20.51 5.59 -3.08
C HIS A 31 20.78 5.87 -1.59
N LEU A 32 20.33 5.01 -0.67
CA LEU A 32 20.50 5.17 0.77
C LEU A 32 21.97 5.34 1.21
N PRO A 33 22.95 4.56 0.69
CA PRO A 33 24.35 4.72 1.11
C PRO A 33 24.89 6.12 0.83
N THR A 34 24.68 6.64 -0.38
CA THR A 34 25.12 7.97 -0.78
C THR A 34 24.39 9.05 0.01
N PHE A 35 23.08 8.89 0.19
CA PHE A 35 22.27 9.81 0.97
C PHE A 35 22.79 9.97 2.40
N VAL A 36 23.02 8.85 3.09
CA VAL A 36 23.52 8.85 4.47
C VAL A 36 24.88 9.50 4.57
N ARG A 37 25.83 9.19 3.67
CA ARG A 37 27.17 9.81 3.67
C ARG A 37 27.13 11.33 3.49
N GLN A 38 26.23 11.82 2.63
CA GLN A 38 26.13 13.24 2.32
C GLN A 38 25.38 14.06 3.38
N HIS A 39 24.51 13.42 4.17
CA HIS A 39 23.60 14.11 5.08
C HIS A 39 23.73 13.65 6.54
N ALA A 40 24.79 12.92 6.91
CA ALA A 40 24.95 12.38 8.27
C ALA A 40 24.88 13.44 9.37
N ASP A 41 25.34 14.67 9.09
CA ASP A 41 25.34 15.79 10.04
C ASP A 41 24.00 16.57 10.08
N ARG A 42 23.06 16.26 9.18
CA ARG A 42 21.72 16.86 9.19
C ARG A 42 20.96 16.31 10.39
N SER A 43 20.36 17.18 11.21
CA SER A 43 19.84 16.81 12.54
C SER A 43 18.82 15.67 12.51
N ASP A 44 17.90 15.68 11.54
CA ASP A 44 16.88 14.65 11.35
C ASP A 44 17.49 13.31 10.90
N VAL A 45 18.52 13.33 10.05
CA VAL A 45 19.27 12.13 9.62
C VAL A 45 20.08 11.59 10.79
N ALA A 46 20.83 12.46 11.48
CA ALA A 46 21.65 12.10 12.64
C ALA A 46 20.82 11.40 13.72
N GLU A 47 19.60 11.88 14.00
CA GLU A 47 18.65 11.24 14.90
C GLU A 47 18.32 9.81 14.45
N GLN A 48 18.01 9.60 13.17
CA GLN A 48 17.72 8.25 12.67
C GLN A 48 18.96 7.35 12.71
N LEU A 49 20.15 7.86 12.39
CA LEU A 49 21.39 7.08 12.49
C LEU A 49 21.68 6.67 13.94
N ALA A 50 21.42 7.55 14.92
CA ALA A 50 21.53 7.21 16.34
C ALA A 50 20.51 6.13 16.74
N ALA A 51 19.26 6.22 16.25
CA ALA A 51 18.26 5.19 16.47
C ALA A 51 18.67 3.84 15.85
N VAL A 52 19.27 3.83 14.65
CA VAL A 52 19.80 2.59 14.04
C VAL A 52 20.85 1.94 14.93
N ARG A 53 21.80 2.71 15.46
CA ARG A 53 22.85 2.22 16.37
C ARG A 53 22.28 1.58 17.63
N GLN A 54 21.24 2.18 18.20
CA GLN A 54 20.54 1.64 19.38
C GLN A 54 19.80 0.34 19.01
N ASP A 55 19.02 0.35 17.93
CA ASP A 55 18.21 -0.78 17.46
C ASP A 55 19.03 -1.99 16.97
N SER A 56 20.29 -1.77 16.58
CA SER A 56 21.24 -2.81 16.22
C SER A 56 22.10 -3.28 17.39
N GLY A 57 22.06 -2.58 18.54
CA GLY A 57 22.96 -2.84 19.66
C GLY A 57 24.43 -2.48 19.38
N GLU A 58 24.67 -1.55 18.46
CA GLU A 58 26.01 -1.09 18.07
C GLU A 58 26.15 0.43 18.26
N PRO A 59 26.23 0.93 19.52
CA PRO A 59 26.22 2.37 19.84
C PRO A 59 27.39 3.15 19.23
N ASP A 60 28.53 2.50 18.99
CA ASP A 60 29.75 3.12 18.46
C ASP A 60 29.93 2.90 16.95
N ALA A 61 28.92 2.34 16.25
CA ALA A 61 29.02 2.08 14.82
C ALA A 61 29.24 3.39 14.05
N ASP A 62 30.27 3.42 13.21
CA ASP A 62 30.51 4.54 12.29
C ASP A 62 29.43 4.59 11.19
N VAL A 63 29.49 5.62 10.35
CA VAL A 63 28.50 5.84 9.29
C VAL A 63 28.47 4.67 8.29
N GLU A 64 29.62 4.10 7.93
CA GLU A 64 29.69 2.98 6.99
C GLU A 64 29.09 1.70 7.58
N ARG A 65 29.31 1.45 8.86
CA ARG A 65 28.69 0.33 9.57
C ARG A 65 27.17 0.51 9.65
N VAL A 66 26.69 1.71 9.94
CA VAL A 66 25.25 2.03 9.94
C VAL A 66 24.64 1.81 8.55
N VAL A 67 25.31 2.22 7.47
CA VAL A 67 24.87 1.94 6.10
C VAL A 67 24.77 0.44 5.84
N ALA A 68 25.77 -0.34 6.25
CA ALA A 68 25.74 -1.80 6.10
C ALA A 68 24.58 -2.45 6.87
N ILE A 69 24.30 -1.99 8.09
CA ILE A 69 23.15 -2.43 8.91
C ILE A 69 21.84 -2.13 8.19
N LEU A 70 21.68 -0.90 7.69
CA LEU A 70 20.48 -0.48 6.98
C LEU A 70 20.23 -1.30 5.70
N LEU A 71 21.28 -1.58 4.92
CA LEU A 71 21.17 -2.44 3.73
C LEU A 71 20.80 -3.88 4.10
N GLY A 72 21.35 -4.40 5.20
CA GLY A 72 20.95 -5.70 5.76
C GLY A 72 19.47 -5.73 6.13
N TRP A 73 18.99 -4.70 6.84
CA TRP A 73 17.58 -4.58 7.21
C TRP A 73 16.64 -4.48 5.99
N ILE A 74 17.06 -3.82 4.91
CA ILE A 74 16.32 -3.82 3.65
C ILE A 74 16.23 -5.24 3.07
N ALA A 75 17.35 -5.96 3.01
CA ALA A 75 17.41 -7.32 2.47
C ALA A 75 16.56 -8.31 3.30
N GLU A 76 16.46 -8.10 4.60
CA GLU A 76 15.65 -8.89 5.54
C GLU A 76 14.16 -8.48 5.57
N ASP A 77 13.75 -7.46 4.81
CA ASP A 77 12.43 -6.83 4.89
C ASP A 77 12.06 -6.37 6.32
N ARG A 78 13.04 -5.94 7.11
CA ARG A 78 12.85 -5.53 8.51
C ARG A 78 12.07 -4.22 8.55
N LYS A 79 10.96 -4.21 9.30
CA LYS A 79 10.08 -3.04 9.45
C LYS A 79 10.56 -2.07 10.55
N ALA A 80 11.83 -1.69 10.54
CA ALA A 80 12.41 -0.76 11.52
C ALA A 80 11.97 0.70 11.25
N THR A 81 11.57 1.42 12.31
CA THR A 81 11.16 2.84 12.23
C THR A 81 12.23 3.75 11.63
N PRO A 82 13.50 3.74 12.10
CA PRO A 82 14.51 4.64 11.54
C PRO A 82 14.87 4.32 10.09
N LEU A 83 14.79 3.04 9.69
CA LEU A 83 14.94 2.67 8.28
C LEU A 83 13.84 3.30 7.42
N LYS A 84 12.57 3.18 7.83
CA LYS A 84 11.45 3.78 7.09
C LYS A 84 11.57 5.30 6.97
N ALA A 85 12.03 5.96 8.03
CA ALA A 85 12.28 7.40 8.02
C ALA A 85 13.34 7.78 6.98
N LEU A 86 14.49 7.10 6.99
CA LEU A 86 15.57 7.35 6.01
C LEU A 86 15.15 6.99 4.58
N GLN A 87 14.41 5.91 4.36
CA GLN A 87 13.84 5.57 3.05
C GLN A 87 12.90 6.68 2.56
N GLY A 88 12.07 7.24 3.44
CA GLY A 88 11.21 8.39 3.15
C GLY A 88 11.99 9.61 2.66
N MET A 89 13.10 9.95 3.34
CA MET A 89 13.96 11.06 2.95
C MET A 89 14.66 10.83 1.59
N VAL A 90 15.10 9.60 1.33
CA VAL A 90 15.70 9.22 0.03
C VAL A 90 14.67 9.35 -1.10
N TRP A 91 13.44 8.89 -0.88
CA TRP A 91 12.36 9.05 -1.85
C TRP A 91 12.03 10.50 -2.09
N GLU A 92 11.92 11.32 -1.03
CA GLU A 92 11.68 12.75 -1.16
C GLU A 92 12.70 13.42 -2.07
N GLN A 93 13.99 13.17 -1.86
CA GLN A 93 15.05 13.68 -2.73
C GLN A 93 14.87 13.19 -4.17
N GLY A 94 14.56 11.90 -4.39
CA GLY A 94 14.34 11.35 -5.72
C GLY A 94 13.14 11.96 -6.45
N TYR A 95 12.04 12.19 -5.74
CA TYR A 95 10.85 12.86 -6.28
C TYR A 95 11.10 14.32 -6.63
N GLN A 96 11.76 15.07 -5.74
CA GLN A 96 12.10 16.48 -5.96
C GLN A 96 13.10 16.64 -7.12
N ALA A 97 14.04 15.71 -7.27
CA ALA A 97 14.97 15.67 -8.40
C ALA A 97 14.33 15.18 -9.72
N GLY A 98 13.06 14.73 -9.69
CA GLY A 98 12.37 14.17 -10.85
C GLY A 98 12.87 12.79 -11.28
N GLN A 99 13.70 12.14 -10.46
CA GLN A 99 14.21 10.77 -10.67
C GLN A 99 13.14 9.72 -10.34
N LEU A 100 12.20 10.06 -9.45
CA LEU A 100 11.00 9.30 -9.18
C LEU A 100 9.77 10.06 -9.67
N LYS A 101 8.80 9.31 -10.21
CA LYS A 101 7.45 9.78 -10.51
C LYS A 101 6.44 8.82 -9.92
N GLY A 102 5.41 9.36 -9.28
CA GLY A 102 4.42 8.56 -8.58
C GLY A 102 3.50 7.88 -9.58
N HIS A 103 3.43 6.56 -9.52
CA HIS A 103 2.49 5.83 -10.37
C HIS A 103 1.08 5.94 -9.79
N VAL A 104 0.11 6.39 -10.60
CA VAL A 104 -1.33 6.32 -10.31
C VAL A 104 -2.03 5.86 -11.58
N TYR A 105 -2.89 4.85 -11.48
CA TYR A 105 -3.57 4.31 -12.65
C TYR A 105 -4.40 5.39 -13.36
N PRO A 106 -4.41 5.46 -14.71
CA PRO A 106 -5.16 6.48 -15.44
C PRO A 106 -6.65 6.54 -15.09
N ASP A 107 -7.30 5.39 -14.88
CA ASP A 107 -8.70 5.36 -14.46
C ASP A 107 -8.93 5.88 -13.03
N ALA A 108 -7.95 5.68 -12.13
CA ALA A 108 -7.99 6.23 -10.78
C ALA A 108 -7.82 7.76 -10.82
N VAL A 109 -6.89 8.28 -11.64
CA VAL A 109 -6.73 9.73 -11.85
C VAL A 109 -8.04 10.36 -12.33
N GLU A 110 -8.67 9.78 -13.36
CA GLU A 110 -9.93 10.29 -13.89
C GLU A 110 -11.08 10.20 -12.86
N ALA A 111 -11.12 9.15 -12.05
CA ALA A 111 -12.12 9.00 -10.99
C ALA A 111 -11.92 10.06 -9.88
N LEU A 112 -10.69 10.24 -9.39
CA LEU A 112 -10.37 11.23 -8.36
C LEU A 112 -10.73 12.64 -8.82
N LYS A 113 -10.33 13.04 -10.04
CA LYS A 113 -10.69 14.35 -10.62
C LYS A 113 -12.20 14.54 -10.76
N ARG A 114 -12.93 13.47 -11.14
CA ARG A 114 -14.39 13.52 -11.27
C ARG A 114 -15.06 13.66 -9.90
N TRP A 115 -14.64 12.88 -8.91
CA TRP A 115 -15.23 12.93 -7.57
C TRP A 115 -14.93 14.25 -6.86
N HIS A 116 -13.73 14.78 -7.00
CA HIS A 116 -13.38 16.10 -6.46
C HIS A 116 -14.30 17.21 -7.04
N ARG A 117 -14.49 17.23 -8.37
CA ARG A 117 -15.41 18.18 -9.03
C ARG A 117 -16.88 18.00 -8.61
N ALA A 118 -17.26 16.80 -8.22
CA ALA A 118 -18.60 16.49 -7.70
C ALA A 118 -18.76 16.85 -6.22
N GLY A 119 -17.73 17.38 -5.56
CA GLY A 119 -17.77 17.84 -4.16
C GLY A 119 -17.57 16.75 -3.12
N TYR A 120 -17.06 15.57 -3.48
CA TYR A 120 -16.70 14.54 -2.50
C TYR A 120 -15.40 14.91 -1.77
N GLY A 121 -15.37 14.76 -0.45
CA GLY A 121 -14.11 14.80 0.30
C GLY A 121 -13.26 13.57 -0.01
N LEU A 122 -12.04 13.75 -0.51
CA LEU A 122 -11.15 12.64 -0.89
C LEU A 122 -10.06 12.47 0.16
N HIS A 123 -9.93 11.28 0.71
CA HIS A 123 -8.95 10.96 1.74
C HIS A 123 -8.17 9.70 1.38
N VAL A 124 -6.94 9.61 1.89
CA VAL A 124 -6.07 8.44 1.68
C VAL A 124 -5.83 7.73 3.00
N TYR A 125 -5.83 6.40 3.01
CA TYR A 125 -5.36 5.59 4.13
C TYR A 125 -4.45 4.47 3.65
N SER A 126 -3.14 4.59 3.90
CA SER A 126 -2.13 3.59 3.52
C SER A 126 -1.20 3.26 4.68
N SER A 127 -0.47 2.15 4.57
CA SER A 127 0.57 1.79 5.52
C SER A 127 1.85 2.63 5.38
N GLY A 128 2.03 3.28 4.23
CA GLY A 128 3.09 4.26 4.02
C GLY A 128 2.83 5.54 4.84
N SER A 129 3.91 6.22 5.25
CA SER A 129 3.80 7.47 6.01
C SER A 129 3.03 8.54 5.22
N ILE A 130 2.36 9.46 5.91
CA ILE A 130 1.65 10.58 5.26
C ILE A 130 2.55 11.34 4.27
N GLN A 131 3.85 11.50 4.58
CA GLN A 131 4.81 12.14 3.67
C GLN A 131 4.99 11.32 2.37
N ALA A 132 5.16 10.01 2.46
CA ALA A 132 5.27 9.14 1.29
C ALA A 132 3.98 9.18 0.42
N GLN A 133 2.81 9.21 1.07
CA GLN A 133 1.53 9.35 0.36
C GLN A 133 1.47 10.67 -0.42
N LYS A 134 1.85 11.79 0.22
CA LYS A 134 1.91 13.10 -0.43
C LYS A 134 2.87 13.11 -1.60
N LEU A 135 4.04 12.47 -1.49
CA LEU A 135 5.02 12.36 -2.58
C LEU A 135 4.48 11.57 -3.77
N ILE A 136 3.83 10.42 -3.53
CA ILE A 136 3.24 9.59 -4.60
C ILE A 136 2.21 10.39 -5.43
N PHE A 137 1.31 11.12 -4.75
CA PHE A 137 0.28 11.89 -5.47
C PHE A 137 0.79 13.25 -5.99
N GLY A 138 1.65 13.93 -5.23
CA GLY A 138 2.14 15.26 -5.57
C GLY A 138 3.18 15.27 -6.70
N CYS A 139 3.93 14.18 -6.83
CA CYS A 139 4.92 14.00 -7.89
C CYS A 139 4.48 12.93 -8.91
N SER A 140 3.18 12.77 -9.12
CA SER A 140 2.66 11.70 -9.98
C SER A 140 2.99 11.92 -11.46
N GLU A 141 3.00 10.83 -12.24
CA GLU A 141 3.14 10.87 -13.71
C GLU A 141 2.01 11.69 -14.38
N ALA A 142 0.86 11.83 -13.71
CA ALA A 142 -0.28 12.60 -14.18
C ALA A 142 -0.28 14.07 -13.71
N GLY A 143 0.83 14.54 -13.16
CA GLY A 143 0.96 15.86 -12.52
C GLY A 143 0.65 15.83 -11.02
N ASP A 144 0.62 17.00 -10.39
CA ASP A 144 0.31 17.11 -8.96
C ASP A 144 -1.18 16.81 -8.70
N LEU A 145 -1.45 15.71 -8.00
CA LEU A 145 -2.79 15.29 -7.58
C LEU A 145 -3.09 15.65 -6.12
N SER A 146 -2.13 16.16 -5.36
CA SER A 146 -2.32 16.52 -3.95
C SER A 146 -3.48 17.49 -3.71
N PRO A 147 -3.75 18.50 -4.58
CA PRO A 147 -4.90 19.39 -4.41
C PRO A 147 -6.26 18.69 -4.44
N LEU A 148 -6.35 17.45 -4.94
CA LEU A 148 -7.61 16.69 -4.96
C LEU A 148 -7.98 16.15 -3.58
N PHE A 149 -7.00 15.96 -2.68
CA PHE A 149 -7.19 15.30 -1.40
C PHE A 149 -7.41 16.29 -0.25
N SER A 150 -8.39 15.97 0.59
CA SER A 150 -8.76 16.69 1.80
C SER A 150 -8.00 16.19 3.04
N GLY A 151 -7.37 15.01 2.99
CA GLY A 151 -6.55 14.51 4.09
C GLY A 151 -5.89 13.16 3.81
N TYR A 152 -4.90 12.83 4.65
CA TYR A 152 -4.10 11.62 4.58
C TYR A 152 -4.04 10.97 5.95
N PHE A 153 -4.11 9.65 5.99
CA PHE A 153 -4.04 8.84 7.20
C PHE A 153 -3.01 7.73 6.99
N ASP A 154 -2.23 7.44 8.02
CA ASP A 154 -1.31 6.31 8.04
C ASP A 154 -1.53 5.44 9.29
N THR A 155 -0.61 4.52 9.58
CA THR A 155 -0.74 3.60 10.72
C THR A 155 -0.72 4.30 12.09
N THR A 156 -0.43 5.60 12.18
CA THR A 156 -0.65 6.37 13.42
C THR A 156 -2.14 6.46 13.79
N SER A 157 -3.04 6.31 12.81
CA SER A 157 -4.49 6.17 13.04
C SER A 157 -4.86 4.77 13.59
N GLY A 158 -3.94 3.82 13.50
CA GLY A 158 -4.09 2.41 13.91
C GLY A 158 -3.79 1.44 12.75
N PRO A 159 -3.79 0.12 12.98
CA PRO A 159 -3.60 -0.86 11.91
C PRO A 159 -4.79 -0.90 10.94
N LYS A 160 -4.55 -1.13 9.64
CA LYS A 160 -5.59 -1.11 8.59
C LYS A 160 -6.64 -2.23 8.69
N ARG A 161 -6.38 -3.26 9.49
CA ARG A 161 -7.31 -4.40 9.69
C ARG A 161 -8.15 -4.28 10.97
N GLU A 162 -8.02 -3.17 11.68
CA GLU A 162 -8.73 -2.93 12.94
C GLU A 162 -9.90 -1.96 12.73
N VAL A 163 -11.08 -2.34 13.24
CA VAL A 163 -12.31 -1.52 13.18
C VAL A 163 -12.08 -0.14 13.80
N GLN A 164 -11.34 -0.07 14.90
CA GLN A 164 -11.09 1.16 15.64
C GLN A 164 -10.35 2.22 14.79
N SER A 165 -9.50 1.80 13.85
CA SER A 165 -8.78 2.70 12.97
C SER A 165 -9.75 3.51 12.10
N TYR A 166 -10.76 2.85 11.54
CA TYR A 166 -11.78 3.50 10.70
C TYR A 166 -12.72 4.38 11.51
N GLN A 167 -13.01 4.03 12.76
CA GLN A 167 -13.76 4.89 13.68
C GLN A 167 -13.00 6.19 13.96
N LYS A 168 -11.69 6.10 14.26
CA LYS A 168 -10.82 7.27 14.46
C LYS A 168 -10.74 8.14 13.20
N ILE A 169 -10.60 7.53 12.03
CA ILE A 169 -10.57 8.25 10.75
C ILE A 169 -11.89 8.97 10.50
N SER A 170 -13.04 8.31 10.68
CA SER A 170 -14.37 8.95 10.53
C SER A 170 -14.53 10.14 11.47
N GLN A 171 -14.09 10.01 12.74
CA GLN A 171 -14.09 11.11 13.70
C GLN A 171 -13.19 12.27 13.27
N ALA A 172 -11.98 11.98 12.79
CA ALA A 172 -11.02 12.98 12.32
C ALA A 172 -11.51 13.72 11.06
N ILE A 173 -12.21 13.02 10.16
CA ILE A 173 -12.86 13.62 8.98
C ILE A 173 -14.10 14.44 9.39
N GLY A 174 -14.74 14.12 10.51
CA GLY A 174 -15.98 14.76 10.96
C GLY A 174 -17.21 14.32 10.15
N ILE A 175 -17.16 13.15 9.51
CA ILE A 175 -18.25 12.59 8.69
C ILE A 175 -18.68 11.25 9.29
N ALA A 176 -19.99 11.02 9.38
CA ALA A 176 -20.53 9.76 9.90
C ALA A 176 -20.05 8.56 9.06
N PRO A 177 -19.72 7.41 9.67
CA PRO A 177 -19.14 6.28 8.95
C PRO A 177 -19.95 5.84 7.73
N ASP A 178 -21.28 5.81 7.84
CA ASP A 178 -22.20 5.38 6.78
C ASP A 178 -22.31 6.36 5.59
N GLU A 179 -21.71 7.55 5.72
CA GLU A 179 -21.53 8.54 4.64
C GLU A 179 -20.13 8.49 4.01
N ILE A 180 -19.27 7.56 4.44
CA ILE A 180 -17.92 7.34 3.92
C ILE A 180 -17.89 6.04 3.11
N LEU A 181 -17.36 6.12 1.89
CA LEU A 181 -17.04 4.96 1.06
C LEU A 181 -15.55 4.63 1.14
N PHE A 182 -15.20 3.44 1.61
CA PHE A 182 -13.83 2.94 1.59
C PHE A 182 -13.56 2.05 0.36
N LEU A 183 -12.44 2.32 -0.33
CA LEU A 183 -11.94 1.58 -1.48
C LEU A 183 -10.60 0.91 -1.12
N SER A 184 -10.53 -0.41 -1.29
CA SER A 184 -9.29 -1.19 -1.09
C SER A 184 -9.35 -2.50 -1.90
N ASP A 185 -8.21 -3.09 -2.20
CA ASP A 185 -8.07 -4.44 -2.76
C ASP A 185 -8.00 -5.53 -1.66
N ILE A 186 -7.81 -5.16 -0.40
CA ILE A 186 -7.65 -6.09 0.73
C ILE A 186 -8.97 -6.33 1.47
N VAL A 187 -9.45 -7.58 1.42
CA VAL A 187 -10.73 -7.98 2.04
C VAL A 187 -10.79 -7.69 3.54
N GLN A 188 -9.72 -7.97 4.28
CA GLN A 188 -9.69 -7.75 5.73
C GLN A 188 -9.80 -6.27 6.10
N GLU A 189 -9.30 -5.37 5.26
CA GLU A 189 -9.45 -3.93 5.44
C GLU A 189 -10.90 -3.50 5.18
N LEU A 190 -11.51 -4.03 4.11
CA LEU A 190 -12.93 -3.80 3.81
C LEU A 190 -13.85 -4.34 4.93
N ASP A 191 -13.53 -5.50 5.52
CA ASP A 191 -14.28 -6.04 6.66
C ASP A 191 -14.17 -5.12 7.89
N ALA A 192 -12.98 -4.61 8.19
CA ALA A 192 -12.76 -3.68 9.30
C ALA A 192 -13.50 -2.34 9.10
N ALA A 193 -13.42 -1.76 7.90
CA ALA A 193 -14.15 -0.53 7.56
C ALA A 193 -15.67 -0.73 7.65
N ARG A 194 -16.18 -1.87 7.16
CA ARG A 194 -17.59 -2.24 7.29
C ARG A 194 -18.00 -2.43 8.73
N GLY A 195 -17.14 -3.04 9.56
CA GLY A 195 -17.35 -3.17 11.00
C GLY A 195 -17.46 -1.82 11.72
N ALA A 196 -16.82 -0.78 11.19
CA ALA A 196 -16.95 0.60 11.68
C ALA A 196 -18.20 1.33 11.16
N GLY A 197 -18.99 0.70 10.29
CA GLY A 197 -20.20 1.27 9.69
C GLY A 197 -20.01 1.93 8.33
N MET A 198 -18.81 1.85 7.73
CA MET A 198 -18.56 2.43 6.40
C MET A 198 -19.19 1.64 5.26
N ALA A 199 -19.54 2.33 4.19
CA ALA A 199 -19.74 1.69 2.90
C ALA A 199 -18.38 1.23 2.36
N THR A 200 -18.33 0.06 1.70
CA THR A 200 -17.06 -0.47 1.19
C THR A 200 -17.21 -1.00 -0.23
N CYS A 201 -16.17 -0.85 -1.03
CA CYS A 201 -16.10 -1.41 -2.37
C CYS A 201 -14.71 -1.99 -2.61
N GLY A 202 -14.67 -3.26 -3.03
CA GLY A 202 -13.42 -3.90 -3.41
C GLY A 202 -12.99 -3.45 -4.81
N LEU A 203 -11.72 -3.10 -4.98
CA LEU A 203 -11.14 -2.79 -6.29
C LEU A 203 -10.26 -3.94 -6.74
N ALA A 204 -10.36 -4.31 -8.03
CA ALA A 204 -9.55 -5.36 -8.61
C ALA A 204 -8.72 -4.88 -9.80
N ARG A 205 -7.39 -4.95 -9.64
CA ARG A 205 -6.38 -4.73 -10.69
C ARG A 205 -5.97 -6.05 -11.32
N GLU A 206 -5.53 -6.02 -12.58
CA GLU A 206 -5.00 -7.21 -13.26
C GLU A 206 -3.83 -7.83 -12.47
N GLY A 207 -3.80 -9.16 -12.38
CA GLY A 207 -2.76 -9.91 -11.63
C GLY A 207 -3.01 -10.08 -10.12
N GLY A 208 -4.01 -9.42 -9.52
CA GLY A 208 -4.37 -9.64 -8.11
C GLY A 208 -4.81 -11.09 -7.83
N ARG A 209 -4.46 -11.67 -6.67
CA ARG A 209 -4.94 -12.99 -6.23
C ARG A 209 -6.23 -12.83 -5.42
N TRP A 210 -7.34 -13.37 -5.95
CA TRP A 210 -8.69 -13.18 -5.42
C TRP A 210 -9.22 -14.45 -4.71
N LYS A 211 -8.96 -14.63 -3.40
CA LYS A 211 -9.63 -15.68 -2.60
C LYS A 211 -10.67 -15.05 -1.66
N GLY A 212 -11.94 -15.46 -1.77
CA GLY A 212 -13.00 -15.18 -0.77
C GLY A 212 -14.09 -14.15 -1.13
N MET A 213 -14.20 -13.69 -2.37
CA MET A 213 -15.04 -12.54 -2.75
C MET A 213 -16.45 -12.85 -3.31
N SER A 214 -17.06 -13.99 -2.98
CA SER A 214 -18.48 -14.23 -3.36
C SER A 214 -19.47 -13.25 -2.71
N ARG A 215 -19.04 -12.43 -1.73
CA ARG A 215 -19.87 -11.49 -0.96
C ARG A 215 -19.75 -10.01 -1.35
N TRP A 216 -18.87 -9.63 -2.28
CA TRP A 216 -18.47 -8.23 -2.48
C TRP A 216 -18.76 -7.67 -3.88
N THR A 217 -19.02 -6.38 -3.93
CA THR A 217 -19.05 -5.64 -5.19
C THR A 217 -17.62 -5.32 -5.60
N VAL A 218 -17.21 -5.83 -6.77
CA VAL A 218 -15.85 -5.72 -7.29
C VAL A 218 -15.87 -4.87 -8.55
N LEU A 219 -15.11 -3.77 -8.54
CA LEU A 219 -14.89 -2.99 -9.75
C LEU A 219 -13.59 -3.47 -10.41
N ARG A 220 -13.69 -4.00 -11.64
CA ARG A 220 -12.52 -4.19 -12.51
C ARG A 220 -12.22 -2.90 -13.26
N GLU A 221 -10.99 -2.75 -13.75
CA GLU A 221 -10.36 -1.54 -14.34
C GLU A 221 -11.24 -0.68 -15.27
N SER A 222 -12.24 -1.26 -15.95
CA SER A 222 -13.17 -0.52 -16.82
C SER A 222 -14.36 0.13 -16.11
N ILE A 223 -14.65 -0.21 -14.84
CA ILE A 223 -15.89 0.19 -14.13
C ILE A 223 -15.66 1.38 -13.19
N LEU A 224 -14.44 1.68 -12.75
CA LEU A 224 -14.14 2.90 -11.98
C LEU A 224 -14.52 4.18 -12.73
N ARG A 225 -14.46 4.16 -14.07
CA ARG A 225 -14.89 5.27 -14.93
C ARG A 225 -16.39 5.59 -14.82
N SER A 226 -17.23 4.59 -14.58
CA SER A 226 -18.68 4.73 -14.52
C SER A 226 -19.25 4.62 -13.10
N PHE A 227 -18.40 4.30 -12.11
CA PHE A 227 -18.80 4.22 -10.71
C PHE A 227 -19.20 5.59 -10.15
N HIS A 228 -20.38 5.61 -9.52
CA HIS A 228 -20.94 6.78 -8.85
C HIS A 228 -21.22 6.42 -7.38
N PRO A 229 -20.57 7.07 -6.39
CA PRO A 229 -20.69 6.71 -4.97
C PRO A 229 -22.13 6.69 -4.44
N ALA A 230 -23.00 7.54 -4.97
CA ALA A 230 -24.42 7.62 -4.60
C ALA A 230 -25.33 6.47 -5.10
N LYS A 231 -24.88 5.61 -6.03
CA LYS A 231 -25.71 4.49 -6.52
C LYS A 231 -25.63 3.31 -5.54
N LYS A 232 -26.56 3.26 -4.58
CA LYS A 232 -26.72 2.22 -3.54
C LYS A 232 -26.86 0.78 -4.05
N THR A 233 -27.03 0.59 -5.35
CA THR A 233 -27.22 -0.72 -5.97
C THR A 233 -26.30 -0.84 -7.18
N LEU A 234 -25.07 -1.27 -6.92
CA LEU A 234 -24.50 -2.27 -7.81
C LEU A 234 -25.34 -3.52 -7.55
N ARG A 235 -26.38 -3.73 -8.38
CA ARG A 235 -26.96 -5.08 -8.49
C ARG A 235 -25.76 -6.01 -8.64
N PRO A 236 -25.72 -7.19 -7.98
CA PRO A 236 -24.71 -8.19 -8.30
C PRO A 236 -24.97 -8.58 -9.76
N THR A 237 -24.39 -7.83 -10.70
CA THR A 237 -24.33 -8.21 -12.09
C THR A 237 -23.49 -9.47 -12.04
N ARG A 238 -24.20 -10.60 -12.22
CA ARG A 238 -23.61 -11.89 -12.54
C ARG A 238 -22.37 -11.63 -13.36
N ILE A 239 -21.25 -12.07 -12.79
CA ILE A 239 -19.94 -12.12 -13.39
C ILE A 239 -20.13 -12.73 -14.78
N VAL A 240 -20.12 -11.90 -15.82
CA VAL A 240 -19.94 -12.39 -17.18
C VAL A 240 -18.44 -12.35 -17.40
N ALA A 241 -17.76 -13.41 -16.95
CA ALA A 241 -16.47 -13.77 -17.53
C ALA A 241 -16.76 -14.21 -18.96
N ARG A 242 -16.88 -13.24 -19.88
CA ARG A 242 -16.83 -13.56 -21.30
C ARG A 242 -15.35 -13.65 -21.64
N GLU A 243 -14.91 -14.89 -21.84
CA GLU A 243 -13.63 -15.22 -22.45
C GLU A 243 -13.38 -14.31 -23.66
N LEU A 244 -12.27 -13.56 -23.63
CA LEU A 244 -11.60 -13.14 -24.84
C LEU A 244 -10.31 -13.97 -24.92
N ALA A 245 -10.47 -15.25 -25.25
CA ALA A 245 -9.40 -15.98 -25.89
C ALA A 245 -9.24 -15.43 -27.31
N PRO A 246 -8.01 -15.13 -27.77
CA PRO A 246 -7.80 -14.79 -29.18
C PRO A 246 -8.19 -15.98 -30.06
N VAL A 247 -8.97 -15.71 -31.09
CA VAL A 247 -9.37 -16.67 -32.12
C VAL A 247 -8.18 -16.93 -33.04
N GLY A 248 -7.75 -18.19 -33.13
CA GLY A 248 -6.79 -18.74 -34.12
C GLY A 248 -5.39 -18.96 -33.52
N LEU A 249 -4.75 -20.13 -33.57
CA LEU A 249 -4.86 -21.30 -34.44
C LEU A 249 -4.96 -22.59 -33.63
N ARG A 250 -5.73 -23.55 -34.15
CA ARG A 250 -5.66 -24.96 -33.79
C ARG A 250 -4.41 -25.59 -34.42
N SER A 251 -3.60 -26.27 -33.62
CA SER A 251 -2.83 -27.45 -34.06
C SER A 251 -2.54 -28.38 -32.89
N SER A 252 -2.79 -29.67 -33.14
CA SER A 252 -2.86 -30.87 -32.30
C SER A 252 -1.70 -31.14 -31.30
N PRO A 253 -1.90 -32.06 -30.32
CA PRO A 253 -1.01 -32.21 -29.17
C PRO A 253 0.27 -32.98 -29.53
N LYS A 254 1.43 -32.45 -29.13
CA LYS A 254 2.70 -33.20 -29.11
C LYS A 254 3.09 -33.52 -27.67
N LYS A 255 3.25 -34.82 -27.41
CA LYS A 255 3.87 -35.39 -26.21
C LYS A 255 5.39 -35.14 -26.23
N TRP A 256 5.91 -34.62 -25.13
CA TRP A 256 7.28 -34.78 -24.61
C TRP A 256 7.25 -34.14 -23.22
N GLY A 257 7.75 -34.65 -22.11
CA GLY A 257 8.42 -35.87 -21.69
C GLY A 257 8.60 -35.66 -20.17
N SER A 258 8.57 -36.71 -19.37
CA SER A 258 8.86 -36.58 -17.93
C SER A 258 10.23 -35.94 -17.73
N LEU A 259 10.38 -35.08 -16.72
CA LEU A 259 11.56 -34.95 -15.86
C LEU A 259 11.36 -33.84 -14.82
N ARG A 260 11.39 -34.28 -13.56
CA ARG A 260 11.81 -33.60 -12.32
C ARG A 260 10.92 -32.50 -11.74
N ASP A 261 10.28 -32.90 -10.66
CA ASP A 261 9.91 -32.11 -9.49
C ASP A 261 11.05 -31.18 -9.03
N PRO A 262 10.76 -29.90 -8.78
CA PRO A 262 11.38 -29.17 -7.69
C PRO A 262 10.27 -28.67 -6.75
N THR A 263 10.16 -29.33 -5.62
CA THR A 263 9.71 -28.76 -4.35
C THR A 263 10.51 -27.49 -4.08
N GLY A 264 9.95 -26.33 -4.43
CA GLY A 264 10.69 -25.07 -4.34
C GLY A 264 9.94 -23.84 -4.82
N ALA A 265 8.68 -23.66 -4.41
CA ALA A 265 8.00 -22.36 -4.50
C ALA A 265 6.87 -22.30 -3.46
N SER A 266 7.29 -22.17 -2.21
CA SER A 266 6.39 -21.88 -1.09
C SER A 266 5.77 -20.49 -1.29
N SER A 267 4.47 -20.48 -1.56
CA SER A 267 3.58 -19.33 -1.54
C SER A 267 3.68 -18.61 -0.18
N LEU A 268 4.23 -17.39 -0.17
CA LEU A 268 4.35 -16.45 0.96
C LEU A 268 2.99 -15.90 1.47
N ALA A 269 2.03 -16.80 1.69
CA ALA A 269 0.76 -16.53 2.36
C ALA A 269 0.63 -17.29 3.70
N THR A 270 1.74 -17.86 4.22
CA THR A 270 1.74 -18.67 5.46
C THR A 270 2.89 -18.34 6.42
N MET A 271 3.33 -17.08 6.52
CA MET A 271 4.29 -16.65 7.57
C MET A 271 3.72 -15.49 8.41
N PHE A 272 2.57 -15.74 9.04
CA PHE A 272 2.03 -14.88 10.11
C PHE A 272 1.37 -15.77 11.18
N ASN A 273 2.20 -16.51 11.93
CA ASN A 273 1.88 -17.05 13.26
C ASN A 273 3.10 -17.83 13.78
N LEU A 274 3.97 -17.19 14.57
CA LEU A 274 4.82 -17.79 15.62
C LEU A 274 5.90 -16.80 16.10
N VAL A 275 5.52 -15.75 16.84
CA VAL A 275 6.36 -15.15 17.90
C VAL A 275 5.45 -14.45 18.92
N LEU A 276 4.61 -15.19 19.65
CA LEU A 276 3.96 -14.69 20.88
C LEU A 276 3.61 -15.81 21.88
N THR A 277 4.41 -16.87 21.94
CA THR A 277 4.35 -17.86 23.03
C THR A 277 5.75 -18.38 23.34
N ASP A 278 6.61 -17.54 23.93
CA ASP A 278 7.67 -18.05 24.81
C ASP A 278 8.23 -16.96 25.74
N ARG A 279 7.46 -16.57 26.76
CA ARG A 279 7.98 -15.92 27.98
C ARG A 279 7.04 -16.18 29.16
N ARG A 280 6.88 -17.43 29.53
CA ARG A 280 6.50 -17.83 30.90
C ARG A 280 7.06 -19.21 31.18
N HIS A 281 8.28 -19.27 31.71
CA HIS A 281 8.73 -20.16 32.79
C HIS A 281 10.25 -20.18 32.78
N GLN A 282 10.86 -19.54 33.79
CA GLN A 282 11.94 -20.07 34.65
C GLN A 282 12.72 -18.91 35.29
N ALA A 283 12.36 -18.63 36.54
CA ALA A 283 13.28 -18.24 37.61
C ALA A 283 12.56 -18.54 38.93
N LEU A 284 12.72 -19.78 39.39
CA LEU A 284 12.67 -20.14 40.81
C LEU A 284 14.11 -20.46 41.19
N TRP A 285 14.50 -19.93 42.35
CA TRP A 285 15.82 -19.93 43.02
C TRP A 285 16.78 -18.84 42.57
#